data_AF-A0A0L0P5Y4-F1
#
_entry.id   AF-A0A0L0P5Y4-F1
#
_cell.length_a   1.000
_cell.length_b   1.000
_cell.length_c   1.000
_cell.angle_alpha   90.00
_cell.angle_beta   90.00
_cell.angle_gamma   90.00
#
_symmetry.space_group_name_H-M   'P 1'
#
loop_
_entity.id
_entity.type
_entity.pdbx_description
1 polymer ?
#
loop_
_entity_poly.entity_id
_entity_poly.type
_entity_poly.pdbx_seq_one_letter_code
_entity_poly.pdbx_strand_id
1 'polypeptide(L)'
;MAKVEVSVECEFCKKKFGSKSTLGRHLDLRKGDVDHPEEEIQKIRANVVRRGEKRDVALLKARRQKVSRAYNSSENVREKNKLRRKRRDKRISARLKATDWFLDKLTRQAATEKTQLDFPSFIATYLGPSQWPKDGNVPTGDQFNCLIGKIEGGLLSIDVNRLFSAYGAWTNLYIYEQEEAWQRAVEQALRRHLGDTSLWEVSRARELVAQKQEEVLSGGAELVTFEDDETPG
;
A
#
# COMPACT_ATOMS: atom_id res chain seq x y z
N MET A 1 -16.36 -47.15 -12.00
CA MET A 1 -14.88 -47.04 -12.03
C MET A 1 -14.31 -48.02 -11.03
N ALA A 2 -13.62 -49.06 -11.49
CA ALA A 2 -13.06 -50.09 -10.62
C ALA A 2 -11.89 -49.49 -9.81
N LYS A 3 -12.01 -49.53 -8.47
CA LYS A 3 -10.94 -49.13 -7.56
C LYS A 3 -9.89 -50.24 -7.60
N VAL A 4 -8.72 -49.96 -8.16
CA VAL A 4 -7.57 -50.87 -8.06
C VAL A 4 -7.15 -50.90 -6.60
N GLU A 5 -7.49 -51.98 -5.89
CA GLU A 5 -7.02 -52.22 -4.52
C GLU A 5 -5.56 -52.63 -4.56
N VAL A 6 -4.66 -51.65 -4.37
CA VAL A 6 -3.23 -51.93 -4.20
C VAL A 6 -3.02 -52.50 -2.81
N SER A 7 -3.01 -53.83 -2.69
CA SER A 7 -2.65 -54.52 -1.45
C SER A 7 -1.14 -54.42 -1.22
N VAL A 8 -0.73 -54.01 -0.02
CA VAL A 8 0.68 -53.91 0.39
C VAL A 8 0.97 -55.03 1.38
N GLU A 9 2.01 -55.82 1.15
CA GLU A 9 2.37 -56.95 2.01
C GLU A 9 3.52 -56.62 2.97
N CYS A 10 3.51 -57.24 4.15
CA CYS A 10 4.62 -57.19 5.09
C CYS A 10 5.74 -58.14 4.62
N GLU A 11 6.95 -57.63 4.49
CA GLU A 11 8.11 -58.42 4.04
C GLU A 11 8.49 -59.54 5.01
N PHE A 12 8.14 -59.40 6.30
CA PHE A 12 8.50 -60.39 7.31
C PHE A 12 7.45 -61.49 7.50
N CYS A 13 6.19 -61.12 7.77
CA CYS A 13 5.12 -62.09 8.04
C CYS A 13 4.16 -62.32 6.87
N LYS A 14 4.44 -61.74 5.70
CA LYS A 14 3.68 -61.88 4.43
C LYS A 14 2.17 -61.60 4.52
N LYS A 15 1.74 -60.88 5.56
CA LYS A 15 0.34 -60.43 5.71
C LYS A 15 0.08 -59.28 4.75
N LYS A 16 -1.07 -59.32 4.07
CA LYS A 16 -1.52 -58.28 3.13
C LYS A 16 -2.38 -57.24 3.84
N PHE A 17 -2.16 -55.98 3.50
CA PHE A 17 -2.83 -54.82 4.06
C PHE A 17 -3.43 -53.98 2.94
N GLY A 18 -4.61 -53.39 3.18
CA GLY A 18 -5.26 -52.51 2.20
C GLY A 18 -4.59 -51.14 2.02
N SER A 19 -3.57 -50.79 2.82
CA SER A 19 -2.85 -49.51 2.68
C SER A 19 -1.46 -49.54 3.34
N LYS A 20 -0.56 -48.65 2.90
CA LYS A 20 0.74 -48.45 3.57
C LYS A 20 0.60 -47.96 5.02
N SER A 21 -0.48 -47.25 5.33
CA SER A 21 -0.76 -46.74 6.69
C SER A 21 -1.08 -47.87 7.66
N THR A 22 -1.90 -48.84 7.24
CA THR A 22 -2.24 -50.02 8.05
C THR A 22 -1.06 -50.97 8.20
N LEU A 23 -0.24 -51.16 7.15
CA LEU A 23 1.03 -51.87 7.26
C LEU A 23 1.99 -51.17 8.24
N GLY A 24 2.09 -49.84 8.18
CA GLY A 24 2.93 -49.07 9.10
C GLY A 24 2.55 -49.26 10.57
N ARG A 25 1.24 -49.33 10.88
CA ARG A 25 0.74 -49.64 12.23
C ARG A 25 1.03 -51.09 12.64
N HIS A 26 0.92 -52.04 11.71
CA HIS A 26 1.31 -53.44 11.95
C HIS A 26 2.79 -53.55 12.34
N LEU A 27 3.68 -52.90 11.59
CA LEU A 27 5.12 -52.91 11.88
C LEU A 27 5.44 -52.26 13.23
N ASP A 28 4.75 -51.19 13.62
CA ASP A 28 4.96 -50.56 14.93
C ASP A 28 4.53 -51.48 16.11
N LEU A 29 3.46 -52.28 15.93
CA LEU A 29 2.93 -53.17 16.97
C LEU A 29 3.73 -54.48 17.12
N ARG A 30 4.33 -54.94 16.02
CA ARG A 30 5.09 -56.19 15.96
C ARG A 30 6.60 -55.99 16.12
N LYS A 31 7.03 -54.75 16.38
CA LYS A 31 8.43 -54.38 16.52
C LYS A 31 9.08 -55.19 17.65
N GLY A 32 10.08 -56.01 17.31
CA GLY A 32 10.81 -56.83 18.29
C GLY A 32 10.27 -58.26 18.47
N ASP A 33 9.23 -58.66 17.72
CA ASP A 33 8.82 -60.07 17.65
C ASP A 33 9.89 -60.89 16.90
N VAL A 34 9.92 -62.22 17.12
CA VAL A 34 10.87 -63.16 16.48
C VAL A 34 10.86 -63.03 14.95
N ASP A 35 9.68 -62.81 14.37
CA ASP A 35 9.50 -62.64 12.93
C ASP A 35 9.55 -61.17 12.50
N HIS A 36 9.97 -60.23 13.34
CA HIS A 36 9.94 -58.79 13.06
C HIS A 36 11.10 -58.07 13.76
N PRO A 37 12.33 -58.18 13.21
CA PRO A 37 13.53 -57.61 13.81
C PRO A 37 13.39 -56.10 14.01
N GLU A 38 13.69 -55.65 15.22
CA GLU A 38 13.53 -54.25 15.60
C GLU A 38 14.37 -53.31 14.72
N GLU A 39 15.61 -53.66 14.42
CA GLU A 39 16.51 -52.82 13.62
C GLU A 39 16.01 -52.61 12.19
N GLU A 40 15.45 -53.64 11.57
CA GLU A 40 14.97 -53.59 10.19
C GLU A 40 13.65 -52.81 10.10
N ILE A 41 12.75 -52.98 11.08
CA ILE A 41 11.53 -52.19 11.18
C ILE A 41 11.86 -50.71 11.40
N GLN A 42 12.85 -50.41 12.23
CA GLN A 42 13.30 -49.02 12.42
C GLN A 42 13.82 -48.41 11.13
N LYS A 43 14.61 -49.13 10.31
CA LYS A 43 15.08 -48.67 9.00
C LYS A 43 13.92 -48.41 8.03
N ILE A 44 12.93 -49.31 7.96
CA ILE A 44 11.75 -49.16 7.09
C ILE A 44 10.91 -47.95 7.53
N ARG A 45 10.77 -47.74 8.84
CA ARG A 45 9.96 -46.65 9.41
C ARG A 45 10.71 -45.31 9.52
N ALA A 46 12.04 -45.28 9.35
CA ALA A 46 12.89 -44.08 9.52
C ALA A 46 12.55 -42.93 8.55
N ASN A 47 12.08 -43.25 7.34
CA ASN A 47 11.73 -42.25 6.34
C ASN A 47 10.27 -41.76 6.43
N VAL A 48 9.47 -42.31 7.35
CA VAL A 48 8.05 -41.96 7.51
C VAL A 48 7.91 -40.73 8.41
N VAL A 49 7.46 -39.62 7.83
CA VAL A 49 7.22 -38.37 8.57
C VAL A 49 6.05 -38.56 9.54
N ARG A 50 6.34 -38.62 10.85
CA ARG A 50 5.32 -38.70 11.89
C ARG A 50 4.76 -37.31 12.19
N ARG A 51 3.43 -37.20 12.26
CA ARG A 51 2.74 -35.95 12.60
C ARG A 51 3.06 -35.61 14.06
N GLY A 52 3.79 -34.51 14.32
CA GLY A 52 4.20 -34.07 15.66
C GLY A 52 5.71 -34.15 15.94
N GLU A 53 6.51 -34.72 15.04
CA GLU A 53 7.96 -34.67 15.15
C GLU A 53 8.43 -33.23 14.93
N LYS A 54 8.87 -32.55 16.00
CA LYS A 54 9.41 -31.19 15.95
C LYS A 54 10.72 -31.21 15.16
N ARG A 55 10.65 -31.22 13.83
CA ARG A 55 11.80 -30.86 13.00
C ARG A 55 12.23 -29.48 13.46
N ASP A 56 13.52 -29.33 13.74
CA ASP A 56 14.08 -28.04 14.09
C ASP A 56 13.75 -27.06 12.95
N VAL A 57 12.81 -26.16 13.22
CA VAL A 57 12.31 -25.18 12.28
C VAL A 57 13.47 -24.29 11.81
N ALA A 58 14.47 -24.10 12.67
CA ALA A 58 15.69 -23.37 12.33
C ALA A 58 16.50 -24.11 11.27
N LEU A 59 16.67 -25.42 11.38
CA LEU A 59 17.40 -26.25 10.41
C LEU A 59 16.68 -26.29 9.04
N LEU A 60 15.35 -26.39 9.04
CA LEU A 60 14.56 -26.30 7.81
C LEU A 60 14.64 -24.91 7.17
N LYS A 61 14.61 -23.84 7.97
CA LYS A 61 14.75 -22.46 7.50
C LYS A 61 16.16 -22.21 6.94
N ALA A 62 17.20 -22.72 7.59
CA ALA A 62 18.58 -22.64 7.12
C ALA A 62 18.77 -23.39 5.78
N ARG A 63 18.17 -24.57 5.63
CA ARG A 63 18.19 -25.32 4.36
C ARG A 63 17.50 -24.54 3.23
N ARG A 64 16.31 -23.99 3.49
CA ARG A 64 15.59 -23.13 2.53
C ARG A 64 16.41 -21.90 2.14
N GLN A 65 17.09 -21.29 3.11
CA GLN A 65 17.95 -20.13 2.86
C GLN A 65 19.17 -20.50 1.99
N LYS A 66 19.83 -21.63 2.22
CA LYS A 66 20.93 -22.12 1.36
C LYS A 66 20.48 -22.36 -0.07
N VAL A 67 19.33 -23.04 -0.25
CA VAL A 67 18.75 -23.29 -1.59
C VAL A 67 18.39 -21.99 -2.28
N SER A 68 17.77 -21.04 -1.57
CA SER A 68 17.43 -19.72 -2.11
C SER A 68 18.67 -18.90 -2.48
N ARG A 69 19.73 -18.95 -1.68
CA ARG A 69 21.00 -18.28 -1.98
C ARG A 69 21.66 -18.86 -3.24
N ALA A 70 21.71 -20.19 -3.38
CA ALA A 70 22.24 -20.85 -4.58
C ALA A 70 21.43 -20.53 -5.84
N TYR A 71 20.10 -20.45 -5.71
CA TYR A 71 19.23 -20.02 -6.81
C TYR A 71 19.47 -18.54 -7.19
N ASN A 72 19.49 -17.65 -6.20
CA ASN A 72 19.72 -16.21 -6.39
C ASN A 72 21.16 -15.85 -6.77
N SER A 73 22.12 -16.77 -6.63
CA SER A 73 23.50 -16.57 -7.08
C SER A 73 23.68 -16.82 -8.57
N SER A 74 22.76 -17.54 -9.22
CA SER A 74 22.82 -17.73 -10.68
C SER A 74 22.65 -16.41 -11.42
N GLU A 75 23.45 -16.21 -12.47
CA GLU A 75 23.53 -14.95 -13.21
C GLU A 75 22.20 -14.56 -13.87
N ASN A 76 21.54 -15.52 -14.54
CA ASN A 76 20.21 -15.34 -15.13
C ASN A 76 19.15 -14.88 -14.11
N VAL A 77 19.20 -15.38 -12.87
CA VAL A 77 18.27 -14.97 -11.81
C VAL A 77 18.62 -13.58 -11.29
N ARG A 78 19.91 -13.25 -11.16
CA ARG A 78 20.36 -11.90 -10.78
C ARG A 78 19.91 -10.86 -11.80
N GLU A 79 20.11 -11.13 -13.09
CA GLU A 79 19.71 -10.23 -14.17
C GLU A 79 18.19 -10.07 -14.24
N LYS A 80 17.42 -11.17 -14.16
CA LYS A 80 15.96 -11.13 -14.09
C LYS A 80 15.46 -10.32 -12.89
N ASN A 81 16.10 -10.47 -11.73
CA ASN A 81 15.77 -9.70 -10.53
C ASN A 81 16.15 -8.22 -10.68
N LYS A 82 17.29 -7.90 -11.32
CA LYS A 82 17.72 -6.53 -11.63
C LYS A 82 16.70 -5.85 -12.54
N LEU A 83 16.27 -6.52 -13.61
CA LEU A 83 15.23 -6.02 -14.52
C LEU A 83 13.89 -5.81 -13.81
N ARG A 84 13.48 -6.74 -12.94
CA ARG A 84 12.25 -6.61 -12.13
C ARG A 84 12.32 -5.39 -11.20
N ARG A 85 13.45 -5.17 -10.53
CA ARG A 85 13.67 -3.99 -9.67
C ARG A 85 13.60 -2.71 -10.51
N LYS A 86 14.35 -2.65 -11.62
CA LYS A 86 14.32 -1.50 -12.55
C LYS A 86 12.90 -1.17 -13.01
N ARG A 87 12.09 -2.17 -13.40
CA ARG A 87 10.69 -1.97 -13.80
C ARG A 87 9.82 -1.46 -12.65
N ARG A 88 9.96 -2.02 -11.45
CA ARG A 88 9.22 -1.58 -10.26
C ARG A 88 9.58 -0.15 -9.90
N ASP A 89 10.87 0.15 -9.84
CA ASP A 89 11.37 1.46 -9.44
C ASP A 89 10.99 2.52 -10.49
N LYS A 90 10.99 2.18 -11.80
CA LYS A 90 10.43 3.03 -12.87
C LYS A 90 8.95 3.34 -12.63
N ARG A 91 8.12 2.34 -12.27
CA ARG A 91 6.69 2.55 -11.96
C ARG A 91 6.48 3.43 -10.73
N ILE A 92 7.25 3.21 -9.67
CA ILE A 92 7.18 4.03 -8.45
C ILE A 92 7.56 5.47 -8.76
N SER A 93 8.68 5.68 -9.47
CA SER A 93 9.12 7.01 -9.88
C SER A 93 8.11 7.72 -10.77
N ALA A 94 7.53 7.02 -11.76
CA ALA A 94 6.49 7.58 -12.61
C ALA A 94 5.24 8.01 -11.82
N ARG A 95 4.83 7.20 -10.84
CA ARG A 95 3.71 7.54 -9.96
C ARG A 95 4.00 8.78 -9.11
N LEU A 96 5.18 8.86 -8.51
CA LEU A 96 5.59 10.03 -7.72
C LEU A 96 5.60 11.30 -8.58
N LYS A 97 6.17 11.24 -9.79
CA LYS A 97 6.14 12.37 -10.73
C LYS A 97 4.73 12.78 -11.12
N ALA A 98 3.84 11.81 -11.35
CA ALA A 98 2.45 12.09 -11.68
C ALA A 98 1.68 12.71 -10.50
N THR A 99 1.94 12.27 -9.27
CA THR A 99 1.34 12.90 -8.08
C THR A 99 1.88 14.30 -7.85
N ASP A 100 3.19 14.50 -7.99
CA ASP A 100 3.83 15.81 -7.81
C ASP A 100 3.32 16.81 -8.85
N TRP A 101 3.15 16.36 -10.10
CA TRP A 101 2.53 17.17 -11.16
C TRP A 101 1.12 17.64 -10.80
N PHE A 102 0.28 16.75 -10.24
CA PHE A 102 -1.07 17.12 -9.86
C PHE A 102 -1.09 18.07 -8.66
N LEU A 103 -0.21 17.85 -7.68
CA LEU A 103 -0.08 18.73 -6.51
C LEU A 103 0.46 20.11 -6.89
N ASP A 104 1.42 20.20 -7.81
CA ASP A 104 1.91 21.47 -8.36
C ASP A 104 0.76 22.25 -9.02
N LYS A 105 -0.11 21.56 -9.76
CA LYS A 105 -1.29 22.17 -10.38
C LYS A 105 -2.23 22.83 -9.36
N LEU A 106 -2.41 22.23 -8.19
CA LEU A 106 -3.24 22.79 -7.11
C LEU A 106 -2.56 23.93 -6.34
N THR A 107 -1.23 23.88 -6.18
CA THR A 107 -0.50 24.75 -5.25
C THR A 107 0.20 25.93 -5.90
N ARG A 108 0.21 26.02 -7.24
CA ARG A 108 0.95 27.01 -8.02
C ARG A 108 0.70 28.47 -7.60
N GLN A 109 -0.51 28.81 -7.19
CA GLN A 109 -0.89 30.19 -6.79
C GLN A 109 -0.78 30.44 -5.28
N ALA A 110 -0.73 29.38 -4.44
CA ALA A 110 -0.72 29.52 -2.99
C ALA A 110 0.63 30.03 -2.43
N ALA A 111 1.72 29.90 -3.20
CA ALA A 111 3.09 30.22 -2.76
C ALA A 111 3.48 31.71 -2.89
N THR A 112 2.78 32.49 -3.71
CA THR A 112 3.18 33.87 -4.07
C THR A 112 2.69 34.95 -3.10
N GLU A 113 1.75 34.63 -2.22
CA GLU A 113 1.04 35.65 -1.46
C GLU A 113 1.23 35.48 0.06
N LYS A 114 1.96 36.42 0.68
CA LYS A 114 1.97 36.61 2.15
C LYS A 114 0.80 37.50 2.55
N THR A 115 -0.42 36.98 2.43
CA THR A 115 -1.62 37.74 2.80
C THR A 115 -1.94 37.52 4.27
N GLN A 116 -2.19 38.62 4.99
CA GLN A 116 -2.77 38.56 6.32
C GLN A 116 -4.21 38.03 6.19
N LEU A 117 -4.48 36.86 6.77
CA LEU A 117 -5.80 36.24 6.70
C LEU A 117 -6.75 36.91 7.70
N ASP A 118 -7.93 37.28 7.22
CA ASP A 118 -9.05 37.67 8.07
C ASP A 118 -9.83 36.43 8.56
N PHE A 119 -10.78 36.64 9.48
CA PHE A 119 -11.56 35.55 10.05
C PHE A 119 -12.29 34.70 8.99
N PRO A 120 -13.04 35.27 8.03
CA PRO A 120 -13.71 34.46 7.02
C PRO A 120 -12.70 33.69 6.14
N SER A 121 -11.51 34.22 5.87
CA SER A 121 -10.45 33.48 5.17
C SER A 121 -9.94 32.28 5.97
N PHE A 122 -9.82 32.38 7.30
CA PHE A 122 -9.52 31.21 8.14
C PHE A 122 -10.59 30.13 8.00
N ILE A 123 -11.86 30.51 8.01
CA ILE A 123 -12.96 29.55 7.85
C ILE A 123 -12.91 28.88 6.47
N ALA A 124 -12.83 29.67 5.39
CA ALA A 124 -12.84 29.16 4.02
C ALA A 124 -11.62 28.27 3.71
N THR A 125 -10.48 28.52 4.36
CA THR A 125 -9.24 27.77 4.12
C THR A 125 -9.16 26.47 4.92
N TYR A 126 -9.58 26.50 6.19
CA TYR A 126 -9.27 25.41 7.14
C TYR A 126 -10.48 24.56 7.55
N LEU A 127 -11.70 25.02 7.27
CA LEU A 127 -12.91 24.23 7.43
C LEU A 127 -13.37 23.67 6.08
N GLY A 128 -13.88 22.44 6.07
CA GLY A 128 -14.46 21.85 4.86
C GLY A 128 -15.83 22.45 4.56
N PRO A 129 -16.32 22.40 3.30
CA PRO A 129 -17.62 22.98 2.92
C PRO A 129 -18.82 22.48 3.74
N SER A 130 -18.76 21.27 4.28
CA SER A 130 -19.81 20.73 5.18
C SER A 130 -19.87 21.42 6.55
N GLN A 131 -18.81 22.12 6.95
CA GLN A 131 -18.68 22.86 8.21
C GLN A 131 -18.85 24.37 8.01
N TRP A 132 -19.02 24.82 6.76
CA TRP A 132 -19.27 26.22 6.46
C TRP A 132 -20.67 26.62 6.93
N PRO A 133 -20.91 27.94 7.11
CA PRO A 133 -22.25 28.46 7.35
C PRO A 133 -23.22 27.98 6.27
N LYS A 134 -24.43 27.60 6.68
CA LYS A 134 -25.49 27.16 5.75
C LYS A 134 -26.02 28.35 4.96
N ASP A 135 -26.53 28.08 3.76
CA ASP A 135 -26.95 29.05 2.74
C ASP A 135 -27.53 30.36 3.29
N GLY A 136 -26.90 31.47 2.89
CA GLY A 136 -27.28 32.83 3.28
C GLY A 136 -26.74 33.29 4.64
N ASN A 137 -26.08 32.43 5.41
CA ASN A 137 -25.50 32.82 6.70
C ASN A 137 -24.00 33.11 6.60
N VAL A 138 -23.51 33.82 7.60
CA VAL A 138 -22.12 34.22 7.75
C VAL A 138 -21.44 33.40 8.86
N PRO A 139 -20.10 33.31 8.88
CA PRO A 139 -19.37 32.66 9.96
C PRO A 139 -19.70 33.18 11.35
N THR A 140 -19.98 32.27 12.28
CA THR A 140 -20.31 32.60 13.68
C THR A 140 -19.30 32.01 14.66
N GLY A 141 -19.59 32.11 15.96
CA GLY A 141 -18.82 31.46 17.02
C GLY A 141 -18.74 29.93 16.86
N ASP A 142 -19.68 29.29 16.17
CA ASP A 142 -19.65 27.85 15.93
C ASP A 142 -18.45 27.44 15.07
N GLN A 143 -18.20 28.19 13.98
CA GLN A 143 -17.04 27.95 13.11
C GLN A 143 -15.72 28.31 13.82
N PHE A 144 -15.74 29.34 14.67
CA PHE A 144 -14.60 29.69 15.52
C PHE A 144 -14.23 28.51 16.46
N ASN A 145 -15.21 27.99 17.20
CA ASN A 145 -15.01 26.86 18.11
C ASN A 145 -14.54 25.60 17.36
N CYS A 146 -15.07 25.36 16.15
CA CYS A 146 -14.60 24.28 15.27
C CYS A 146 -13.10 24.42 14.93
N LEU A 147 -12.62 25.63 14.66
CA LEU A 147 -11.19 25.86 14.40
C LEU A 147 -10.34 25.69 15.65
N ILE A 148 -10.76 26.23 16.79
CA ILE A 148 -10.05 26.06 18.06
C ILE A 148 -9.89 24.58 18.38
N GLY A 149 -10.96 23.78 18.29
CA GLY A 149 -10.87 22.34 18.52
C GLY A 149 -9.88 21.62 17.58
N LYS A 150 -9.75 22.07 16.32
CA LYS A 150 -8.73 21.52 15.40
C LYS A 150 -7.30 21.96 15.76
N ILE A 151 -7.12 23.17 16.27
CA ILE A 151 -5.81 23.66 16.72
C ILE A 151 -5.37 22.93 18.00
N GLU A 152 -6.25 22.84 19.00
CA GLU A 152 -5.99 22.10 20.25
C GLU A 152 -5.74 20.61 19.99
N GLY A 153 -6.44 20.03 19.00
CA GLY A 153 -6.22 18.67 18.54
C GLY A 153 -4.94 18.45 17.72
N GLY A 154 -4.13 19.50 17.49
CA GLY A 154 -2.88 19.42 16.74
C GLY A 154 -3.05 19.18 15.23
N LEU A 155 -4.26 19.36 14.70
CA LEU A 155 -4.55 19.18 13.27
C LEU A 155 -4.17 20.41 12.44
N LEU A 156 -4.07 21.59 13.08
CA LEU A 156 -3.75 22.87 12.45
C LEU A 156 -2.67 23.60 13.25
N SER A 157 -1.70 24.17 12.56
CA SER A 157 -0.66 25.04 13.13
C SER A 157 -0.98 26.51 12.82
N ILE A 158 -2.06 27.02 13.39
CA ILE A 158 -2.48 28.42 13.26
C ILE A 158 -2.11 29.16 14.54
N ASP A 159 -1.61 30.40 14.41
CA ASP A 159 -1.41 31.29 15.55
C ASP A 159 -2.77 31.68 16.16
N VAL A 160 -3.04 31.15 17.35
CA VAL A 160 -4.29 31.34 18.07
C VAL A 160 -4.57 32.82 18.31
N ASN A 161 -3.56 33.62 18.64
CA ASN A 161 -3.75 35.05 18.91
C ASN A 161 -4.23 35.81 17.67
N ARG A 162 -3.73 35.42 16.49
CA ARG A 162 -4.21 35.99 15.22
C ARG A 162 -5.66 35.61 14.95
N LEU A 163 -6.04 34.36 15.21
CA LEU A 163 -7.41 33.91 15.04
C LEU A 163 -8.39 34.66 15.96
N PHE A 164 -8.04 34.83 17.25
CA PHE A 164 -8.85 35.62 18.20
C PHE A 164 -8.95 37.08 17.77
N SER A 165 -7.84 37.70 17.34
CA SER A 165 -7.84 39.09 16.87
C SER A 165 -8.72 39.27 15.63
N ALA A 166 -8.62 38.33 14.67
CA ALA A 166 -9.42 38.33 13.46
C ALA A 166 -10.91 38.15 13.77
N TYR A 167 -11.25 37.26 14.70
CA TYR A 167 -12.64 37.04 15.13
C TYR A 167 -13.22 38.26 15.85
N GLY A 168 -12.45 38.91 16.72
CA GLY A 168 -12.88 40.14 17.38
C GLY A 168 -13.14 41.28 16.39
N ALA A 169 -12.29 41.44 15.38
CA ALA A 169 -12.53 42.40 14.30
C ALA A 169 -13.80 42.06 13.52
N TRP A 170 -14.02 40.78 13.22
CA TRP A 170 -15.19 40.29 12.50
C TRP A 170 -16.51 40.56 13.23
N THR A 171 -16.56 40.31 14.55
CA THR A 171 -17.79 40.51 15.34
C THR A 171 -18.22 41.96 15.44
N ASN A 172 -17.32 42.91 15.16
CA ASN A 172 -17.61 44.34 15.16
C ASN A 172 -18.17 44.85 13.81
N LEU A 173 -18.14 44.03 12.76
CA LEU A 173 -18.67 44.38 11.45
C LEU A 173 -20.20 44.29 11.42
N TYR A 174 -20.83 45.10 10.55
CA TYR A 174 -22.25 44.96 10.28
C TYR A 174 -22.54 43.68 9.48
N ILE A 175 -23.77 43.18 9.58
CA ILE A 175 -24.18 41.93 8.91
C ILE A 175 -23.93 42.00 7.39
N TYR A 176 -24.24 43.12 6.72
CA TYR A 176 -24.00 43.26 5.28
C TYR A 176 -22.50 43.19 4.93
N GLU A 177 -21.63 43.71 5.80
CA GLU A 177 -20.16 43.66 5.61
C GLU A 177 -19.63 42.24 5.83
N GLN A 178 -20.21 41.52 6.80
CA GLN A 178 -19.90 40.12 7.05
C GLN A 178 -20.31 39.25 5.85
N GLU A 179 -21.48 39.47 5.27
CA GLU A 179 -21.94 38.73 4.08
C GLU A 179 -20.99 38.95 2.89
N GLU A 180 -20.63 40.20 2.61
CA GLU A 180 -19.72 40.53 1.51
C GLU A 180 -18.31 39.96 1.76
N ALA A 181 -17.78 40.12 2.97
CA ALA A 181 -16.46 39.61 3.34
C ALA A 181 -16.41 38.07 3.32
N TRP A 182 -17.49 37.39 3.71
CA TRP A 182 -17.58 35.94 3.62
C TRP A 182 -17.56 35.45 2.16
N GLN A 183 -18.38 36.04 1.29
CA GLN A 183 -18.40 35.66 -0.13
C GLN A 183 -17.04 35.86 -0.78
N ARG A 184 -16.40 37.01 -0.50
CA ARG A 184 -15.07 37.33 -1.02
C ARG A 184 -14.01 36.35 -0.52
N ALA A 185 -14.04 36.00 0.76
CA ALA A 185 -13.09 35.05 1.35
C ALA A 185 -13.26 33.63 0.77
N VAL A 186 -14.49 33.16 0.56
CA VAL A 186 -14.74 31.87 -0.10
C VAL A 186 -14.18 31.87 -1.51
N GLU A 187 -14.47 32.91 -2.29
CA GLU A 187 -13.96 33.00 -3.66
C GLU A 187 -12.44 33.05 -3.71
N GLN A 188 -11.81 33.86 -2.85
CA GLN A 188 -10.36 33.97 -2.77
C GLN A 188 -9.71 32.65 -2.33
N ALA A 189 -10.26 31.98 -1.32
CA ALA A 189 -9.76 30.68 -0.87
C ALA A 189 -9.87 29.64 -1.99
N LEU A 190 -11.00 29.57 -2.70
CA LEU A 190 -11.18 28.66 -3.82
C LEU A 190 -10.16 28.93 -4.93
N ARG A 191 -10.02 30.19 -5.37
CA ARG A 191 -9.04 30.58 -6.41
C ARG A 191 -7.61 30.22 -5.98
N ARG A 192 -7.26 30.52 -4.73
CA ARG A 192 -5.91 30.27 -4.19
C ARG A 192 -5.56 28.79 -4.13
N HIS A 193 -6.50 27.94 -3.69
CA HIS A 193 -6.24 26.53 -3.41
C HIS A 193 -6.56 25.58 -4.56
N LEU A 194 -7.42 25.98 -5.49
CA LEU A 194 -7.66 25.24 -6.73
C LEU A 194 -6.70 25.67 -7.84
N GLY A 195 -6.21 26.92 -7.80
CA GLY A 195 -5.45 27.50 -8.90
C GLY A 195 -6.26 27.45 -10.19
N ASP A 196 -5.68 26.88 -11.24
CA ASP A 196 -6.34 26.67 -12.53
C ASP A 196 -7.07 25.31 -12.62
N THR A 197 -7.19 24.58 -11.51
CA THR A 197 -7.80 23.25 -11.47
C THR A 197 -9.30 23.35 -11.24
N SER A 198 -10.10 22.69 -12.07
CA SER A 198 -11.55 22.64 -11.84
C SER A 198 -11.94 21.62 -10.78
N LEU A 199 -13.10 21.79 -10.14
CA LEU A 199 -13.66 20.80 -9.19
C LEU A 199 -13.85 19.41 -9.82
N TRP A 200 -14.16 19.36 -11.12
CA TRP A 200 -14.25 18.11 -11.88
C TRP A 200 -12.89 17.38 -11.89
N GLU A 201 -11.81 18.10 -12.16
CA GLU A 201 -10.45 17.53 -12.15
C GLU A 201 -10.05 17.06 -10.75
N VAL A 202 -10.42 17.80 -9.70
CA VAL A 202 -10.21 17.39 -8.30
C VAL A 202 -10.94 16.07 -8.01
N SER A 203 -12.22 15.95 -8.41
CA SER A 203 -13.00 14.72 -8.20
C SER A 203 -12.40 13.50 -8.92
N ARG A 204 -11.68 13.74 -10.03
CA ARG A 204 -11.03 12.71 -10.86
C ARG A 204 -9.51 12.67 -10.69
N ALA A 205 -8.99 13.23 -9.60
CA ALA A 205 -7.54 13.30 -9.36
C ALA A 205 -6.85 11.93 -9.53
N ARG A 206 -7.48 10.84 -9.07
CA ARG A 206 -6.94 9.49 -9.20
C ARG A 206 -6.82 9.03 -10.66
N GLU A 207 -7.81 9.33 -11.48
CA GLU A 207 -7.83 8.98 -12.91
C GLU A 207 -6.77 9.78 -13.66
N LEU A 208 -6.71 11.10 -13.42
CA LEU A 208 -5.74 11.99 -14.05
C LEU A 208 -4.30 11.63 -13.68
N VAL A 209 -4.04 11.30 -12.41
CA VAL A 209 -2.71 10.83 -11.97
C VAL A 209 -2.36 9.49 -12.60
N ALA A 210 -3.32 8.56 -12.76
CA ALA A 210 -3.08 7.29 -13.41
C ALA A 210 -2.75 7.47 -14.91
N GLN A 211 -3.52 8.30 -15.61
CA GLN A 211 -3.24 8.67 -16.99
C GLN A 211 -1.86 9.32 -17.13
N LYS A 212 -1.52 10.25 -16.22
CA LYS A 212 -0.20 10.90 -16.24
C LYS A 212 0.93 9.93 -15.94
N GLN A 213 0.72 8.96 -15.06
CA GLN A 213 1.69 7.89 -14.79
C GLN A 213 1.94 7.05 -16.05
N GLU A 214 0.89 6.71 -16.81
CA GLU A 214 1.02 5.98 -18.07
C GLU A 214 1.78 6.78 -19.12
N GLU A 215 1.49 8.08 -19.27
CA GLU A 215 2.24 9.00 -20.13
C GLU A 215 3.73 9.05 -19.77
N VAL A 216 4.07 9.11 -18.49
CA VAL A 216 5.48 9.12 -18.04
C VAL A 216 6.17 7.77 -18.32
N LEU A 217 5.42 6.66 -18.27
CA LEU A 217 5.94 5.33 -18.58
C LEU A 217 6.14 5.12 -20.09
N SER A 218 5.23 5.65 -20.92
CA SER A 218 5.26 5.56 -22.39
C SER A 218 6.21 6.59 -23.02
N GLY A 219 6.21 7.85 -22.57
CA GLY A 219 7.16 8.87 -23.03
C GLY A 219 8.62 8.58 -22.65
N GLY A 220 8.84 7.72 -21.65
CA GLY A 220 10.15 7.15 -21.36
C GLY A 220 10.48 5.88 -22.17
N ALA A 221 9.73 5.56 -23.23
CA ALA A 221 9.95 4.42 -24.12
C ALA A 221 10.35 4.83 -25.56
N GLU A 222 10.31 6.12 -25.91
CA GLU A 222 10.65 6.62 -27.26
C GLU A 222 12.17 6.80 -27.53
N LEU A 223 13.06 6.31 -26.65
CA LEU A 223 14.52 6.46 -26.82
C LEU A 223 15.29 5.14 -26.65
N VAL A 224 14.69 4.02 -27.07
CA VAL A 224 15.43 2.79 -27.37
C VAL A 224 14.85 2.19 -28.65
N THR A 225 15.04 2.89 -29.77
CA THR A 225 15.13 2.21 -31.06
C THR A 225 16.42 1.41 -31.03
N PHE A 226 16.29 0.09 -30.99
CA PHE A 226 17.39 -0.83 -31.25
C PHE A 226 17.84 -0.59 -32.70
N GLU A 227 18.95 0.11 -32.87
CA GLU A 227 19.81 -0.08 -34.03
C GLU A 227 20.48 -1.44 -33.84
N ASP A 228 19.77 -2.51 -34.21
CA ASP A 228 20.41 -3.76 -34.58
C ASP A 228 20.69 -3.64 -36.08
N ASP A 229 21.88 -3.13 -36.43
CA ASP A 229 22.41 -3.27 -37.78
C ASP A 229 23.80 -3.93 -37.73
N GLU A 230 23.94 -4.86 -38.67
CA GLU A 230 25.16 -5.50 -39.17
C GLU A 230 25.89 -6.54 -38.28
N THR A 231 25.43 -7.79 -38.39
CA THR A 231 26.34 -8.95 -38.41
C THR A 231 27.21 -8.93 -39.67
N PRO A 232 28.53 -9.17 -39.58
CA PRO A 232 29.40 -9.27 -40.75
C PRO A 232 29.35 -10.68 -41.34
N GLY A 233 29.14 -10.76 -42.66
CA GLY A 233 29.21 -11.99 -43.46
C GLY A 233 29.40 -11.67 -44.93
#